data_AF-A0A7X9WPD7-F1
#
_entry.id   AF-A0A7X9WPD7-F1
#
_cell.length_a   1.000
_cell.length_b   1.000
_cell.length_c   1.000
_cell.angle_alpha   90.00
_cell.angle_beta   90.00
_cell.angle_gamma   90.00
#
_symmetry.space_group_name_H-M   'P 1'
#
loop_
_entity.id
_entity.type
_entity.pdbx_description
1 polymer ?
#
loop_
_entity_poly.entity_id
_entity_poly.type
_entity_poly.pdbx_seq_one_letter_code
_entity_poly.pdbx_strand_id
1 'polypeptide(L)'
;MNLDEHGAAHLSGAAAPFLEALETALAGQPADQAGIRLYGVTGLAAILDSIGSRAAQLAGRRPVRAILFDKSESTNWALGWHQDRTIAVRARAEMPGYGPWSIKAGLRHVEPPFALIERMLTIRIHLDSVDETNAPLLIAPGSHLMGRIPETEVEATIARCSTATCLADRGDIWLYATPILHASATATAPRHRRVLQVDYSADILPAPLEWLGI
;
A
#
# COMPACT_ATOMS: atom_id res chain seq x y z
N MET A 1 9.99 -12.11 -9.83
CA MET A 1 10.57 -11.01 -9.03
C MET A 1 10.67 -11.47 -7.58
N ASN A 2 11.74 -11.10 -6.88
CA ASN A 2 11.90 -11.34 -5.45
C ASN A 2 12.03 -10.00 -4.71
N LEU A 3 11.64 -9.99 -3.43
CA LEU A 3 11.56 -8.76 -2.64
C LEU A 3 12.91 -8.05 -2.48
N ASP A 4 13.98 -8.80 -2.23
CA ASP A 4 15.28 -8.20 -1.88
C ASP A 4 15.90 -7.45 -3.06
N GLU A 5 15.93 -8.08 -4.24
CA GLU A 5 16.53 -7.49 -5.44
C GLU A 5 15.58 -6.53 -6.16
N HIS A 6 14.29 -6.88 -6.24
CA HIS A 6 13.34 -6.14 -7.08
C HIS A 6 12.44 -5.20 -6.28
N GLY A 7 12.38 -5.35 -4.96
CA GLY A 7 11.51 -4.57 -4.09
C GLY A 7 10.07 -5.05 -4.09
N ALA A 8 9.75 -6.14 -4.80
CA ALA A 8 8.40 -6.69 -4.91
C ALA A 8 8.40 -8.21 -5.13
N ALA A 9 7.37 -8.87 -4.59
CA ALA A 9 7.09 -10.29 -4.75
C ALA A 9 5.58 -10.51 -4.92
N HIS A 10 5.23 -11.40 -5.86
CA HIS A 10 3.86 -11.84 -6.07
C HIS A 10 3.59 -13.11 -5.27
N LEU A 11 2.53 -13.09 -4.47
CA LEU A 11 2.08 -14.21 -3.66
C LEU A 11 0.73 -14.67 -4.21
N SER A 12 0.76 -15.60 -5.17
CA SER A 12 -0.44 -16.08 -5.84
C SER A 12 -1.39 -16.79 -4.88
N GLY A 13 -2.67 -16.42 -4.91
CA GLY A 13 -3.75 -16.98 -4.09
C GLY A 13 -3.59 -16.79 -2.58
N ALA A 14 -2.62 -15.99 -2.12
CA ALA A 14 -2.28 -15.89 -0.69
C ALA A 14 -3.42 -15.29 0.17
N ALA A 15 -4.26 -14.43 -0.42
CA ALA A 15 -5.44 -13.88 0.23
C ALA A 15 -6.71 -14.72 0.00
N ALA A 16 -6.70 -15.72 -0.89
CA ALA A 16 -7.90 -16.47 -1.27
C ALA A 16 -8.69 -17.03 -0.07
N PRO A 17 -8.06 -17.61 0.98
CA PRO A 17 -8.77 -18.12 2.16
C PRO A 17 -9.42 -17.04 3.03
N PHE A 18 -9.14 -15.76 2.78
CA PHE A 18 -9.60 -14.63 3.59
C PHE A 18 -10.58 -13.73 2.85
N LEU A 19 -10.86 -13.99 1.56
CA LEU A 19 -11.66 -13.10 0.72
C LEU A 19 -13.06 -12.85 1.29
N GLU A 20 -13.77 -13.90 1.72
CA GLU A 20 -15.12 -13.77 2.29
C GLU A 20 -15.12 -12.91 3.57
N ALA A 21 -14.13 -13.12 4.44
CA ALA A 21 -14.00 -12.34 5.67
C ALA A 21 -13.63 -10.88 5.39
N LEU A 22 -12.73 -10.63 4.42
CA LEU A 22 -12.39 -9.29 3.98
C LEU A 22 -13.60 -8.56 3.38
N GLU A 23 -14.34 -9.21 2.48
CA GLU A 23 -15.53 -8.62 1.87
C GLU A 23 -16.61 -8.32 2.91
N THR A 24 -16.81 -9.21 3.87
CA THR A 24 -17.73 -8.98 5.00
C THR A 24 -17.30 -7.77 5.82
N ALA A 25 -16.01 -7.67 6.17
CA ALA A 25 -15.49 -6.54 6.95
C ALA A 25 -15.57 -5.21 6.20
N LEU A 26 -15.47 -5.25 4.87
CA LEU A 26 -15.46 -4.06 4.00
C LEU A 26 -16.85 -3.69 3.46
N ALA A 27 -17.89 -4.51 3.67
CA ALA A 27 -19.22 -4.30 3.10
C ALA A 27 -19.90 -2.97 3.51
N GLY A 28 -19.51 -2.40 4.65
CA GLY A 28 -20.02 -1.11 5.13
C GLY A 28 -19.28 0.12 4.59
N GLN A 29 -18.23 -0.07 3.79
CA GLN A 29 -17.49 1.04 3.20
C GLN A 29 -18.21 1.59 1.96
N PRO A 30 -18.06 2.88 1.65
CA PRO A 30 -18.60 3.43 0.40
C PRO A 30 -18.11 2.66 -0.82
N ALA A 31 -19.03 2.33 -1.72
CA ALA A 31 -18.68 1.76 -3.03
C ALA A 31 -18.21 2.85 -3.99
N ASP A 32 -17.52 2.46 -5.07
CA ASP A 32 -17.07 3.36 -6.14
C ASP A 32 -16.23 4.54 -5.64
N GLN A 33 -15.44 4.33 -4.59
CA GLN A 33 -14.58 5.37 -4.02
C GLN A 33 -13.12 4.91 -3.91
N ALA A 34 -12.26 5.64 -4.61
CA ALA A 34 -10.82 5.44 -4.52
C ALA A 34 -10.26 6.07 -3.23
N GLY A 35 -9.48 5.29 -2.48
CA GLY A 35 -8.62 5.82 -1.42
C GLY A 35 -9.32 6.02 -0.07
N ILE A 36 -10.32 5.18 0.25
CA ILE A 36 -10.96 5.14 1.57
C ILE A 36 -9.92 4.69 2.59
N ARG A 37 -9.61 5.55 3.55
CA ARG A 37 -8.68 5.22 4.64
C ARG A 37 -9.46 4.50 5.73
N LEU A 38 -9.08 3.26 6.00
CA LEU A 38 -9.78 2.40 6.94
C LEU A 38 -9.19 2.62 8.35
N TYR A 39 -10.08 2.91 9.29
CA TYR A 39 -9.76 3.03 10.71
C TYR A 39 -10.97 2.58 11.55
N GLY A 40 -10.75 1.72 12.53
CA GLY A 40 -11.80 1.20 13.41
C GLY A 40 -12.77 0.24 12.73
N VAL A 41 -12.36 -0.41 11.63
CA VAL A 41 -13.20 -1.40 10.92
C VAL A 41 -13.20 -2.72 11.69
N THR A 42 -14.37 -3.10 12.20
CA THR A 42 -14.55 -4.32 13.02
C THR A 42 -14.00 -5.56 12.31
N GLY A 43 -13.11 -6.29 12.99
CA GLY A 43 -12.54 -7.56 12.50
C GLY A 43 -11.41 -7.43 11.49
N LEU A 44 -11.23 -6.26 10.84
CA LEU A 44 -10.25 -6.08 9.79
C LEU A 44 -8.80 -6.32 10.28
N ALA A 45 -8.45 -5.77 11.45
CA ALA A 45 -7.11 -5.95 12.02
C ALA A 45 -6.74 -7.42 12.21
N ALA A 46 -7.66 -8.24 12.76
CA ALA A 46 -7.42 -9.66 12.99
C ALA A 46 -7.26 -10.47 11.69
N ILE A 47 -8.03 -10.11 10.65
CA ILE A 47 -7.90 -10.72 9.32
C ILE A 47 -6.53 -10.37 8.72
N LEU A 48 -6.12 -9.11 8.82
CA LEU A 48 -4.83 -8.64 8.31
C LEU A 48 -3.65 -9.27 9.06
N ASP A 49 -3.73 -9.39 10.39
CA ASP A 49 -2.73 -10.13 11.18
C ASP A 49 -2.61 -11.59 10.72
N SER A 50 -3.75 -12.23 10.42
CA SER A 50 -3.78 -13.62 9.92
C SER A 50 -3.13 -13.74 8.53
N ILE A 51 -3.35 -12.77 7.63
CA ILE A 51 -2.68 -12.71 6.33
C ILE A 51 -1.18 -12.46 6.53
N GLY A 52 -0.82 -11.49 7.37
CA GLY A 52 0.56 -11.12 7.67
C GLY A 52 1.38 -12.27 8.22
N SER A 53 0.82 -13.04 9.15
CA SER A 53 1.49 -14.21 9.75
C SER A 53 1.81 -15.33 8.75
N ARG A 54 1.11 -15.39 7.61
CA ARG A 54 1.35 -16.38 6.55
C ARG A 54 2.40 -15.96 5.53
N ALA A 55 2.76 -14.68 5.49
CA ALA A 55 3.84 -14.17 4.67
C ALA A 55 5.10 -14.04 5.53
N ALA A 56 6.09 -14.91 5.33
CA ALA A 56 7.32 -14.92 6.13
C ALA A 56 8.04 -13.56 6.17
N GLN A 57 7.94 -12.78 5.09
CA GLN A 57 8.51 -11.43 4.97
C GLN A 57 7.87 -10.42 5.95
N LEU A 58 6.63 -10.66 6.38
CA LEU A 58 5.89 -9.83 7.33
C LEU A 58 6.04 -10.28 8.79
N ALA A 59 6.85 -11.31 9.07
CA ALA A 59 7.08 -11.78 10.43
C ALA A 59 7.52 -10.64 11.36
N GLY A 60 6.87 -10.56 12.54
CA GLY A 60 7.13 -9.52 13.54
C GLY A 60 6.59 -8.13 13.20
N ARG A 61 5.92 -7.96 12.05
CA ARG A 61 5.27 -6.70 11.65
C ARG A 61 3.77 -6.77 11.92
N ARG A 62 3.18 -5.62 12.19
CA ARG A 62 1.72 -5.44 12.33
C ARG A 62 1.19 -4.48 11.28
N PRO A 63 -0.08 -4.59 10.86
CA PRO A 63 -0.68 -3.61 9.97
C PRO A 63 -0.81 -2.27 10.72
N VAL A 64 -0.38 -1.19 10.09
CA VAL A 64 -0.35 0.15 10.70
C VAL A 64 -1.17 1.19 9.93
N ARG A 65 -1.56 0.87 8.69
CA ARG A 65 -2.46 1.68 7.86
C ARG A 65 -3.10 0.79 6.79
N ALA A 66 -4.38 0.99 6.52
CA ALA A 66 -5.08 0.33 5.42
C ALA A 66 -5.88 1.33 4.58
N ILE A 67 -5.86 1.13 3.26
CA ILE A 67 -6.55 1.95 2.29
C ILE A 67 -7.28 1.04 1.30
N LEU A 68 -8.60 1.18 1.20
CA LEU A 68 -9.41 0.54 0.18
C LEU A 68 -9.48 1.44 -1.06
N PHE A 69 -9.12 0.86 -2.20
CA PHE A 69 -9.35 1.45 -3.50
C PHE A 69 -10.45 0.65 -4.18
N ASP A 70 -11.65 1.23 -4.21
CA ASP A 70 -12.75 0.72 -5.00
C ASP A 70 -12.90 1.60 -6.25
N LYS A 71 -12.68 1.02 -7.43
CA LYS A 71 -12.69 1.75 -8.70
C LYS A 71 -13.60 1.03 -9.69
N SER A 72 -14.41 1.81 -10.37
CA SER A 72 -15.26 1.40 -11.48
C SER A 72 -14.98 2.26 -12.72
N GLU A 73 -15.74 2.02 -13.79
CA GLU A 73 -15.64 2.79 -15.03
C GLU A 73 -15.81 4.30 -14.81
N SER A 74 -16.65 4.70 -13.86
CA SER A 74 -16.92 6.10 -13.53
C SER A 74 -15.80 6.77 -12.71
N THR A 75 -14.86 6.00 -12.16
CA THR A 75 -13.82 6.45 -11.21
C THR A 75 -12.41 6.04 -11.63
N ASN A 76 -12.13 6.12 -12.95
CA ASN A 76 -10.86 5.75 -13.58
C ASN A 76 -9.75 6.80 -13.38
N TRP A 77 -9.33 7.06 -12.14
CA TRP A 77 -8.18 7.92 -11.85
C TRP A 77 -6.87 7.13 -11.78
N ALA A 78 -5.86 7.58 -12.53
CA ALA A 78 -4.49 7.09 -12.44
C ALA A 78 -3.70 7.87 -11.39
N LEU A 79 -2.86 7.16 -10.65
CA LEU A 79 -1.90 7.77 -9.73
C LEU A 79 -0.52 7.68 -10.36
N GLY A 80 0.09 8.85 -10.60
CA GLY A 80 1.42 8.96 -11.18
C GLY A 80 2.50 8.29 -10.34
N TRP A 81 3.72 8.20 -10.89
CA TRP A 81 4.86 7.61 -10.21
C TRP A 81 5.21 8.36 -8.93
N HIS A 82 5.25 7.63 -7.82
CA HIS A 82 5.52 8.18 -6.50
C HIS A 82 6.09 7.11 -5.56
N GLN A 83 6.57 7.57 -4.40
CA GLN A 83 6.81 6.72 -3.24
C GLN A 83 5.74 7.02 -2.19
N ASP A 84 5.31 6.01 -1.45
CA ASP A 84 4.55 6.26 -0.23
C ASP A 84 5.47 6.85 0.84
N ARG A 85 5.12 8.02 1.37
CA ARG A 85 5.99 8.79 2.29
C ARG A 85 5.40 9.10 3.64
N THR A 86 4.13 8.79 3.84
CA THR A 86 3.41 9.24 5.05
C THR A 86 2.97 8.05 5.87
N ILE A 87 2.99 8.20 7.19
CA ILE A 87 2.40 7.28 8.16
C ILE A 87 1.16 7.91 8.79
N ALA A 88 0.26 7.09 9.33
CA ALA A 88 -0.92 7.55 10.07
C ALA A 88 -0.67 7.45 11.59
N VAL A 89 -0.95 8.52 12.31
CA VAL A 89 -0.66 8.62 13.76
C VAL A 89 -1.86 9.15 14.54
N ARG A 90 -1.96 8.81 15.83
CA ARG A 90 -3.07 9.23 16.70
C ARG A 90 -3.10 10.74 16.93
N ALA A 91 -1.94 11.32 17.20
CA ALA A 91 -1.79 12.73 17.54
C ALA A 91 -0.59 13.35 16.82
N ARG A 92 -0.64 14.68 16.64
CA ARG A 92 0.51 15.46 16.19
C ARG A 92 1.45 15.69 17.37
N ALA A 93 2.74 15.56 17.13
CA ALA A 93 3.79 15.94 18.07
C ALA A 93 4.93 16.62 17.30
N GLU A 94 5.46 17.71 17.85
CA GLU A 94 6.62 18.38 17.26
C GLU A 94 7.88 17.57 17.58
N MET A 95 8.50 17.00 16.55
CA MET A 95 9.68 16.16 16.67
C MET A 95 10.64 16.35 15.49
N PRO A 96 11.96 16.29 15.70
CA PRO A 96 12.93 16.39 14.61
C PRO A 96 12.71 15.33 13.53
N GLY A 97 12.69 15.77 12.27
CA GLY A 97 12.55 14.88 11.11
C GLY A 97 11.13 14.38 10.82
N TYR A 98 10.12 14.81 11.58
CA TYR A 98 8.71 14.49 11.34
C TYR A 98 7.99 15.68 10.72
N GLY A 99 7.68 15.56 9.42
CA GLY A 99 6.99 16.56 8.65
C GLY A 99 7.21 16.36 7.14
N PRO A 100 6.31 16.86 6.28
CA PRO A 100 5.15 17.68 6.60
C PRO A 100 4.00 16.88 7.25
N TRP A 101 3.14 17.60 7.96
CA TRP A 101 1.92 17.08 8.58
C TRP A 101 0.71 17.33 7.66
N SER A 102 -0.24 16.41 7.63
CA SER A 102 -1.50 16.58 6.89
C SER A 102 -2.67 15.87 7.59
N ILE A 103 -3.90 16.29 7.27
CA ILE A 103 -5.12 15.59 7.67
C ILE A 103 -5.80 15.09 6.40
N LYS A 104 -6.11 13.80 6.34
CA LYS A 104 -6.76 13.16 5.19
C LYS A 104 -7.93 12.33 5.70
N ALA A 105 -9.15 12.67 5.27
CA ALA A 105 -10.39 12.07 5.78
C ALA A 105 -10.49 12.08 7.32
N GLY A 106 -10.10 13.20 7.95
CA GLY A 106 -10.06 13.34 9.40
C GLY A 106 -8.89 12.65 10.12
N LEU A 107 -8.09 11.85 9.40
CA LEU A 107 -6.96 11.11 9.98
C LEU A 107 -5.65 11.88 9.83
N ARG A 108 -4.85 11.93 10.91
CA ARG A 108 -3.57 12.63 10.93
C ARG A 108 -2.48 11.79 10.28
N HIS A 109 -1.72 12.44 9.41
CA HIS A 109 -0.59 11.87 8.71
C HIS A 109 0.65 12.74 8.86
N VAL A 110 1.80 12.10 8.82
CA VAL A 110 3.11 12.78 8.85
C VAL A 110 4.09 12.03 7.96
N GLU A 111 4.99 12.73 7.29
CA GLU A 111 6.20 12.13 6.70
C GLU A 111 7.23 11.93 7.81
N PRO A 112 7.58 10.68 8.18
CA PRO A 112 8.61 10.41 9.17
C PRO A 112 10.01 10.53 8.53
N PRO A 113 11.10 10.42 9.32
CA PRO A 113 12.42 10.17 8.74
C PRO A 113 12.34 8.98 7.78
N PHE A 114 12.84 9.15 6.55
CA PHE A 114 12.61 8.18 5.48
C PHE A 114 13.14 6.77 5.80
N ALA A 115 14.16 6.67 6.65
CA ALA A 115 14.65 5.40 7.19
C ALA A 115 13.56 4.53 7.83
N LEU A 116 12.52 5.14 8.40
CA LEU A 116 11.36 4.39 8.89
C LEU A 116 10.57 3.76 7.74
N ILE A 117 10.30 4.52 6.67
CA ILE A 117 9.63 4.02 5.46
C ILE A 117 10.43 2.89 4.83
N GLU A 118 11.76 3.00 4.78
CA GLU A 118 12.66 1.97 4.21
C GLU A 118 12.54 0.60 4.89
N ARG A 119 12.11 0.55 6.16
CA ARG A 119 11.90 -0.70 6.91
C ARG A 119 10.48 -1.27 6.81
N MET A 120 9.56 -0.49 6.25
CA MET A 120 8.16 -0.87 6.09
C MET A 120 7.96 -1.74 4.84
N LEU A 121 6.95 -2.59 4.93
CA LEU A 121 6.47 -3.38 3.81
C LEU A 121 5.00 -3.05 3.58
N THR A 122 4.60 -3.06 2.32
CA THR A 122 3.22 -2.86 1.93
C THR A 122 2.74 -4.11 1.20
N ILE A 123 1.52 -4.54 1.51
CA ILE A 123 0.82 -5.54 0.70
C ILE A 123 -0.35 -4.89 -0.01
N ARG A 124 -0.60 -5.38 -1.22
CA ARG A 124 -1.72 -5.02 -2.05
C ARG A 124 -2.52 -6.29 -2.32
N ILE A 125 -3.63 -6.42 -1.61
CA ILE A 125 -4.54 -7.57 -1.70
C ILE A 125 -5.56 -7.28 -2.80
N HIS A 126 -5.64 -8.18 -3.78
CA HIS A 126 -6.56 -8.07 -4.90
C HIS A 126 -7.89 -8.76 -4.58
N LEU A 127 -8.96 -7.97 -4.44
CA LEU A 127 -10.32 -8.50 -4.29
C LEU A 127 -10.96 -8.76 -5.65
N ASP A 128 -10.45 -8.18 -6.73
CA ASP A 128 -10.86 -8.46 -8.10
C ASP A 128 -9.63 -8.61 -8.99
N SER A 129 -9.74 -9.36 -10.09
CA SER A 129 -8.63 -9.56 -11.04
C SER A 129 -8.26 -8.26 -11.76
N VAL A 130 -6.96 -8.10 -12.00
CA VAL A 130 -6.35 -6.95 -12.67
C VAL A 130 -5.40 -7.46 -13.76
N ASP A 131 -5.81 -7.27 -15.01
CA ASP A 131 -4.98 -7.52 -16.19
C ASP A 131 -4.30 -6.22 -16.67
N GLU A 132 -3.63 -6.30 -17.82
CA GLU A 132 -2.91 -5.18 -18.43
C GLU A 132 -3.83 -4.00 -18.78
N THR A 133 -5.11 -4.26 -19.00
CA THR A 133 -6.09 -3.27 -19.46
C THR A 133 -6.83 -2.57 -18.31
N ASN A 134 -6.81 -3.15 -17.10
CA ASN A 134 -7.55 -2.67 -15.94
C ASN A 134 -6.66 -1.96 -14.89
N ALA A 135 -5.79 -1.07 -15.38
CA ALA A 135 -4.96 -0.19 -14.56
C ALA A 135 -4.04 -0.90 -13.55
N PRO A 136 -3.19 -1.83 -14.00
CA PRO A 136 -2.29 -2.58 -13.11
C PRO A 136 -1.37 -1.66 -12.31
N LEU A 137 -0.88 -2.19 -11.18
CA LEU A 137 0.22 -1.56 -10.45
C LEU A 137 1.46 -1.62 -11.35
N LEU A 138 2.15 -0.50 -11.47
CA LEU A 138 3.46 -0.40 -12.11
C LEU A 138 4.51 -0.17 -11.02
N ILE A 139 5.65 -0.84 -11.14
CA ILE A 139 6.78 -0.65 -10.23
C ILE A 139 8.06 -0.39 -11.03
N ALA A 140 9.00 0.30 -10.40
CA ALA A 140 10.37 0.42 -10.88
C ALA A 140 11.25 -0.52 -10.04
N PRO A 141 11.57 -1.75 -10.52
CA PRO A 141 12.30 -2.73 -9.74
C PRO A 141 13.63 -2.20 -9.22
N GLY A 142 13.97 -2.51 -7.95
CA GLY A 142 15.23 -2.08 -7.34
C GLY A 142 15.26 -0.62 -6.84
N SER A 143 14.24 0.19 -7.16
CA SER A 143 14.16 1.58 -6.70
C SER A 143 14.03 1.73 -5.18
N HIS A 144 13.58 0.68 -4.48
CA HIS A 144 13.49 0.65 -3.01
C HIS A 144 14.87 0.77 -2.33
N LEU A 145 15.95 0.42 -3.02
CA LEU A 145 17.33 0.54 -2.53
C LEU A 145 17.94 1.94 -2.71
N MET A 146 17.20 2.86 -3.34
CA MET A 146 17.68 4.22 -3.64
C MET A 146 17.27 5.25 -2.60
N GLY A 147 16.60 4.81 -1.53
CA GLY A 147 16.06 5.68 -0.49
C GLY A 147 15.04 6.68 -1.02
N ARG A 148 15.05 7.90 -0.48
CA ARG A 148 14.08 8.94 -0.86
C ARG A 148 14.44 9.53 -2.22
N ILE A 149 13.60 9.29 -3.22
CA ILE A 149 13.81 9.79 -4.60
C ILE A 149 13.17 11.18 -4.74
N PRO A 150 13.91 12.27 -5.00
CA PRO A 150 13.31 13.57 -5.28
C PRO A 150 12.33 13.52 -6.45
N GLU A 151 11.26 14.32 -6.43
CA GLU A 151 10.27 14.33 -7.52
C GLU A 151 10.90 14.64 -8.88
N THR A 152 11.91 15.51 -8.90
CA THR A 152 12.72 15.86 -10.08
C THR A 152 13.54 14.70 -10.64
N GLU A 153 13.75 13.62 -9.89
CA GLU A 153 14.55 12.45 -10.29
C GLU A 153 13.69 11.22 -10.62
N VAL A 154 12.37 11.33 -10.48
CA VAL A 154 11.44 10.21 -10.71
C VAL A 154 11.57 9.66 -12.13
N GLU A 155 11.52 10.52 -13.14
CA GLU A 155 11.60 10.11 -14.55
C GLU A 155 12.94 9.42 -14.88
N ALA A 156 14.05 10.02 -14.45
CA ALA A 156 15.39 9.45 -14.63
C ALA A 156 15.55 8.10 -13.92
N THR A 157 14.94 7.95 -12.75
CA THR A 157 14.96 6.69 -11.98
C THR A 157 14.20 5.59 -12.70
N ILE A 158 13.00 5.89 -13.23
CA ILE A 158 12.21 4.92 -14.01
C ILE A 158 12.99 4.46 -15.25
N ALA A 159 13.60 5.41 -15.97
CA ALA A 159 14.41 5.09 -17.14
C ALA A 159 15.59 4.15 -16.81
N ARG A 160 16.19 4.30 -15.62
CA ARG A 160 17.29 3.45 -15.14
C ARG A 160 16.84 2.08 -14.66
N CYS A 161 15.73 1.99 -13.93
CA CYS A 161 15.27 0.77 -13.27
C CYS A 161 14.39 -0.12 -14.15
N SER A 162 13.93 0.38 -15.31
CA SER A 162 12.83 -0.19 -16.10
C SER A 162 11.48 -0.17 -15.38
N THR A 163 10.42 -0.57 -16.08
CA THR A 163 9.05 -0.65 -15.55
C THR A 163 8.58 -2.09 -15.60
N ALA A 164 8.06 -2.60 -14.49
CA ALA A 164 7.39 -3.88 -14.43
C ALA A 164 5.89 -3.71 -14.14
N THR A 165 5.06 -4.47 -14.84
CA THR A 165 3.61 -4.50 -14.66
C THR A 165 3.22 -5.63 -13.70
N CYS A 166 2.50 -5.27 -12.64
CA CYS A 166 2.04 -6.19 -11.61
C CYS A 166 0.59 -6.60 -11.89
N LEU A 167 0.43 -7.70 -12.63
CA LEU A 167 -0.86 -8.36 -12.87
C LEU A 167 -1.26 -9.22 -11.65
N ALA A 168 -2.55 -9.47 -11.49
CA ALA A 168 -3.05 -10.23 -10.36
C ALA A 168 -4.41 -10.86 -10.64
N ASP A 169 -4.60 -12.09 -10.19
CA ASP A 169 -5.92 -12.69 -10.05
C ASP A 169 -6.56 -12.29 -8.71
N ARG A 170 -7.88 -12.44 -8.62
CA ARG A 170 -8.60 -12.31 -7.35
C ARG A 170 -8.00 -13.25 -6.30
N GLY A 171 -7.66 -12.71 -5.14
CA GLY A 171 -7.02 -13.44 -4.04
C GLY A 171 -5.49 -13.39 -4.06
N ASP A 172 -4.87 -12.80 -5.08
CA ASP A 172 -3.43 -12.56 -5.10
C ASP A 172 -3.03 -11.41 -4.18
N ILE A 173 -1.77 -11.47 -3.73
CA ILE A 173 -1.12 -10.38 -3.00
C ILE A 173 0.14 -9.96 -3.75
N TRP A 174 0.30 -8.66 -3.98
CA TRP A 174 1.60 -8.07 -4.25
C TRP A 174 2.19 -7.53 -2.95
N LEU A 175 3.30 -8.11 -2.51
CA LEU A 175 4.08 -7.64 -1.38
C LEU A 175 5.25 -6.83 -1.92
N TYR A 176 5.46 -5.61 -1.42
CA TYR A 176 6.57 -4.77 -1.84
C TYR A 176 7.14 -3.92 -0.71
N ALA A 177 8.38 -3.49 -0.88
CA ALA A 177 9.00 -2.51 -0.01
C ALA A 177 8.23 -1.18 -0.14
N THR A 178 7.75 -0.61 0.97
CA THR A 178 7.04 0.67 0.96
C THR A 178 7.78 1.81 0.24
N PRO A 179 9.13 1.92 0.24
CA PRO A 179 9.83 2.96 -0.52
C PRO A 179 9.91 2.70 -2.03
N ILE A 180 9.40 1.57 -2.56
CA ILE A 180 9.47 1.30 -4.00
C ILE A 180 8.74 2.41 -4.77
N LEU A 181 9.38 2.90 -5.83
CA LEU A 181 8.74 3.82 -6.75
C LEU A 181 7.68 3.05 -7.57
N HIS A 182 6.44 3.51 -7.50
CA HIS A 182 5.32 2.81 -8.11
C HIS A 182 4.25 3.79 -8.63
N ALA A 183 3.41 3.30 -9.53
CA ALA A 183 2.30 4.04 -10.12
C ALA A 183 1.10 3.10 -10.34
N SER A 184 -0.03 3.67 -10.72
CA SER A 184 -1.10 2.90 -11.36
C SER A 184 -1.31 3.41 -12.77
N ALA A 185 -1.28 2.50 -13.74
CA ALA A 185 -1.60 2.85 -15.12
C ALA A 185 -3.05 3.35 -15.23
N THR A 186 -3.36 4.12 -16.26
CA THR A 186 -4.75 4.41 -16.63
C THR A 186 -5.38 3.15 -17.22
N ALA A 187 -6.62 2.83 -16.84
CA ALA A 187 -7.29 1.68 -17.45
C ALA A 187 -7.70 2.02 -18.88
N THR A 188 -7.38 1.14 -19.82
CA THR A 188 -7.77 1.24 -21.24
C THR A 188 -9.10 0.54 -21.50
N ALA A 189 -9.43 -0.48 -20.70
CA ALA A 189 -10.74 -1.13 -20.63
C ALA A 189 -11.14 -1.22 -19.15
N PRO A 190 -11.64 -0.11 -18.56
CA PRO A 190 -11.94 -0.08 -17.14
C PRO A 190 -13.01 -1.11 -16.79
N ARG A 191 -12.76 -1.85 -15.72
CA ARG A 191 -13.73 -2.75 -15.08
C ARG A 191 -13.68 -2.50 -13.58
N HIS A 192 -14.76 -2.87 -12.89
CA HIS A 192 -14.78 -2.80 -11.44
C HIS A 192 -13.60 -3.57 -10.83
N ARG A 193 -12.87 -2.90 -9.94
CA ARG A 193 -11.72 -3.46 -9.25
C ARG A 193 -11.58 -2.89 -7.85
N ARG A 194 -11.49 -3.80 -6.88
CA ARG A 194 -11.21 -3.47 -5.49
C ARG A 194 -9.85 -3.99 -5.11
N VAL A 195 -9.08 -3.12 -4.48
CA VAL A 195 -7.75 -3.41 -3.97
C VAL A 195 -7.63 -2.87 -2.56
N LEU A 196 -7.19 -3.72 -1.64
CA LEU A 196 -6.87 -3.33 -0.28
C LEU A 196 -5.35 -3.19 -0.13
N GLN A 197 -4.86 -1.97 0.03
CA GLN A 197 -3.46 -1.68 0.31
C GLN A 197 -3.25 -1.55 1.81
N VAL A 198 -2.26 -2.26 2.35
CA VAL A 198 -1.99 -2.29 3.80
C VAL A 198 -0.50 -2.15 4.04
N ASP A 199 -0.13 -1.19 4.87
CA ASP A 199 1.24 -0.98 5.29
C ASP A 199 1.51 -1.71 6.60
N TYR A 200 2.67 -2.32 6.69
CA TYR A 200 3.15 -3.11 7.82
C TYR A 200 4.46 -2.54 8.35
N SER A 201 4.58 -2.51 9.68
CA SER A 201 5.81 -2.10 10.36
C SER A 201 6.08 -2.97 11.58
N ALA A 202 7.36 -3.27 11.82
CA ALA A 202 7.83 -3.85 13.08
C ALA A 202 8.13 -2.75 14.12
N ASP A 203 8.30 -1.50 13.66
CA ASP A 203 8.73 -0.40 14.51
C ASP A 203 7.65 0.04 15.50
N ILE A 204 8.08 0.39 16.70
CA ILE A 204 7.32 1.22 17.63
C ILE A 204 7.73 2.66 17.32
N LEU A 205 6.75 3.57 17.17
CA LEU A 205 7.08 4.97 16.94
C LEU A 205 7.74 5.57 18.20
N PRO A 206 8.68 6.50 18.03
CA PRO A 206 9.28 7.19 19.17
C PRO A 206 8.21 8.01 19.89
N ALA A 207 8.22 7.96 21.22
CA ALA A 207 7.30 8.75 22.04
C ALA A 207 7.45 10.25 21.75
N PRO A 208 6.35 11.04 21.72
CA PRO A 208 4.98 10.63 22.08
C PRO A 208 4.14 10.18 20.86
N LEU A 209 4.74 9.84 19.72
CA LEU A 209 3.98 9.37 18.56
C LEU A 209 3.48 7.95 18.77
N GLU A 210 2.24 7.73 18.36
CA GLU A 210 1.60 6.41 18.35
C GLU A 210 0.99 6.17 16.98
N TRP A 211 1.19 4.96 16.46
CA TRP A 211 0.51 4.50 15.26
C TRP A 211 -1.00 4.65 15.45
N LEU A 212 -1.68 5.20 14.43
CA LEU A 212 -3.13 5.21 14.42
C LEU A 212 -3.67 3.78 14.47
N GLY A 213 -3.10 2.90 13.64
CA GLY A 213 -3.54 1.52 13.47
C GLY A 213 -4.60 1.38 12.38
N ILE A 214 -5.31 0.26 12.41
CA ILE A 214 -6.41 -0.11 11.49
C ILE A 214 -7.75 0.02 12.20
#